data_AF-A0A3A9YFY5-F1
#
_entry.id   AF-A0A3A9YFY5-F1
#
_cell.length_a   1.000
_cell.length_b   1.000
_cell.length_c   1.000
_cell.angle_alpha   90.00
_cell.angle_beta   90.00
_cell.angle_gamma   90.00
#
_symmetry.space_group_name_H-M   'P 1'
#
loop_
_entity.id
_entity.type
_entity.pdbx_description
1 polymer ?
#
loop_
_entity_poly.entity_id
_entity_poly.type
_entity_poly.pdbx_seq_one_letter_code
_entity_poly.pdbx_strand_id
1 'polypeptide(L)'
;MEQTVIILIYIHALFGGIGLLSGLISIIGKKGRFYHKKAGIVFSIAMFISALIAIPITLLPNHKNLLLHLLSIFTIYLVISGNRVLRFKKQYVLQKVDIIISSVMGLIFLGMISTGIYYHLQEIPKSILFFFFGGFGVMATIRDVKLYKTFKTNPKAYLSNHIGKMSGAYGAAITAFLLAALDSSTLWVWLTPSIVTLIFVTFWRRKIS
;
A
#
# COMPACT_ATOMS: atom_id res chain seq x y z
N MET A 1 19.81 19.10 -12.57
CA MET A 1 19.08 18.39 -11.50
C MET A 1 17.61 18.20 -11.87
N GLU A 2 16.89 19.26 -12.26
CA GLU A 2 15.45 19.17 -12.59
C GLU A 2 15.12 18.17 -13.71
N GLN A 3 15.91 18.14 -14.78
CA GLN A 3 15.72 17.18 -15.89
C GLN A 3 15.79 15.71 -15.41
N THR A 4 16.65 15.41 -14.44
CA THR A 4 16.73 14.08 -13.83
C THR A 4 15.46 13.75 -13.05
N VAL A 5 14.90 14.71 -12.32
CA VAL A 5 13.64 14.52 -11.58
C VAL A 5 12.48 14.21 -12.52
N ILE A 6 12.37 14.98 -13.61
CA ILE A 6 11.34 14.78 -14.63
C ILE A 6 11.44 13.36 -15.23
N ILE A 7 12.64 12.89 -15.55
CA ILE A 7 12.87 11.53 -16.04
C ILE A 7 12.40 10.49 -15.00
N LEU A 8 12.74 10.68 -13.72
CA LEU A 8 12.29 9.78 -12.66
C LEU A 8 10.77 9.79 -12.50
N ILE A 9 10.11 10.95 -12.62
CA ILE A 9 8.64 11.07 -12.58
C ILE A 9 8.01 10.28 -13.73
N TYR A 10 8.53 10.39 -14.95
CA TYR A 10 8.02 9.62 -16.09
C TYR A 10 8.19 8.11 -15.89
N ILE A 11 9.34 7.66 -15.39
CA ILE A 11 9.56 6.23 -15.11
C ILE A 11 8.64 5.77 -13.97
N HIS A 12 8.50 6.55 -12.90
CA HIS A 12 7.55 6.29 -11.82
C HIS A 12 6.11 6.14 -12.34
N ALA A 13 5.66 7.07 -13.19
CA ALA A 13 4.33 7.07 -13.78
C ALA A 13 4.12 5.88 -14.72
N LEU A 14 5.13 5.51 -15.53
CA LEU A 14 5.08 4.34 -16.41
C LEU A 14 4.86 3.06 -15.61
N PHE A 15 5.67 2.82 -14.57
CA PHE A 15 5.49 1.65 -13.70
C PHE A 15 4.18 1.72 -12.90
N GLY A 16 3.75 2.92 -12.49
CA GLY A 16 2.44 3.13 -11.86
C GLY A 16 1.29 2.73 -12.77
N GLY A 17 1.32 3.13 -14.04
CA GLY A 17 0.33 2.77 -15.06
C GLY A 17 0.29 1.26 -15.34
N ILE A 18 1.47 0.63 -15.52
CA ILE A 18 1.58 -0.84 -15.65
C ILE A 18 1.00 -1.53 -14.40
N GLY A 19 1.30 -1.00 -13.22
CA GLY A 19 0.73 -1.44 -11.95
C GLY A 19 -0.80 -1.39 -11.97
N LEU A 20 -1.40 -0.24 -12.28
CA LEU A 20 -2.85 -0.09 -12.31
C LEU A 20 -3.54 -1.04 -13.29
N LEU A 21 -3.04 -1.16 -14.52
CA LEU A 21 -3.61 -2.07 -15.52
C LEU A 21 -3.53 -3.53 -15.07
N SER A 22 -2.36 -3.97 -14.61
CA SER A 22 -2.18 -5.34 -14.12
C SER A 22 -2.95 -5.63 -12.83
N GLY A 23 -3.09 -4.64 -11.94
CA GLY A 23 -3.92 -4.71 -10.75
C GLY A 23 -5.40 -4.92 -11.10
N LEU A 24 -5.92 -4.17 -12.08
CA LEU A 24 -7.28 -4.32 -12.59
C LEU A 24 -7.51 -5.72 -13.18
N ILE A 25 -6.61 -6.20 -14.03
CA ILE A 25 -6.66 -7.55 -14.60
C ILE A 25 -6.66 -8.61 -13.48
N SER A 26 -5.85 -8.40 -12.43
CA SER A 26 -5.80 -9.29 -11.27
C SER A 26 -7.12 -9.31 -10.48
N ILE A 27 -7.74 -8.14 -10.31
CA ILE A 27 -9.02 -7.95 -9.61
C ILE A 27 -10.17 -8.59 -10.39
N ILE A 28 -10.22 -8.46 -11.72
CA ILE A 28 -11.28 -9.06 -12.55
C ILE A 28 -11.08 -10.58 -12.67
N GLY A 29 -9.83 -11.03 -12.86
CA GLY A 29 -9.49 -12.42 -13.04
C GLY A 29 -9.99 -13.33 -11.91
N LYS A 30 -10.21 -14.62 -12.21
CA LYS A 30 -10.62 -15.62 -11.21
C LYS A 30 -9.50 -15.83 -10.17
N LYS A 31 -9.85 -15.72 -8.89
CA LYS A 31 -8.89 -15.62 -7.78
C LYS A 31 -8.11 -16.93 -7.68
N GLY A 32 -6.78 -16.82 -7.61
CA GLY A 32 -5.86 -17.97 -7.62
C GLY A 32 -5.68 -18.68 -8.97
N ARG A 33 -6.33 -18.25 -10.06
CA ARG A 33 -6.11 -18.76 -11.43
C ARG A 33 -5.02 -17.97 -12.16
N PHE A 34 -4.71 -18.39 -13.40
CA PHE A 34 -3.60 -17.89 -14.21
C PHE A 34 -3.55 -16.36 -14.30
N TYR A 35 -4.62 -15.73 -14.80
CA TYR A 35 -4.67 -14.28 -14.98
C TYR A 35 -4.49 -13.51 -13.66
N HIS A 36 -5.19 -13.91 -12.58
CA HIS A 36 -5.01 -13.30 -11.27
C HIS A 36 -3.57 -13.40 -10.75
N LYS A 37 -2.95 -14.59 -10.86
CA LYS A 37 -1.59 -14.81 -10.37
C LYS A 37 -0.56 -14.04 -11.19
N LYS A 38 -0.60 -14.13 -12.52
CA LYS A 38 0.37 -13.47 -13.39
C LYS A 38 0.25 -11.96 -13.30
N ALA A 39 -0.97 -11.43 -13.40
CA ALA A 39 -1.20 -10.00 -13.30
C ALA A 39 -0.90 -9.48 -11.88
N GLY A 40 -1.19 -10.24 -10.83
CA GLY A 40 -0.82 -9.89 -9.45
C GLY A 40 0.70 -9.81 -9.22
N ILE A 41 1.50 -10.66 -9.89
CA ILE A 41 2.96 -10.57 -9.85
C ILE A 41 3.43 -9.30 -10.57
N VAL A 42 2.92 -9.03 -11.77
CA VAL A 42 3.26 -7.81 -12.53
C VAL A 42 2.90 -6.56 -11.73
N PHE A 43 1.69 -6.51 -11.16
CA PHE A 43 1.24 -5.44 -10.26
C PHE A 43 2.23 -5.21 -9.12
N SER A 44 2.65 -6.30 -8.46
CA SER A 44 3.56 -6.21 -7.33
C SER A 44 4.92 -5.64 -7.71
N ILE A 45 5.52 -6.15 -8.79
CA ILE A 45 6.83 -5.69 -9.26
C ILE A 45 6.75 -4.22 -9.71
N ALA A 46 5.74 -3.88 -10.50
CA ALA A 46 5.56 -2.53 -11.02
C ALA A 46 5.31 -1.52 -9.89
N MET A 47 4.44 -1.83 -8.93
CA MET A 47 4.19 -0.94 -7.79
C MET A 47 5.40 -0.81 -6.86
N PHE A 48 6.18 -1.87 -6.67
CA PHE A 48 7.41 -1.79 -5.88
C PHE A 48 8.42 -0.86 -6.54
N ILE A 49 8.68 -1.02 -7.84
CA ILE A 49 9.61 -0.17 -8.59
C ILE A 49 9.12 1.29 -8.61
N SER A 50 7.84 1.50 -8.93
CA SER A 50 7.22 2.82 -8.95
C SER A 50 7.38 3.53 -7.59
N ALA A 51 7.02 2.87 -6.49
CA ALA A 51 7.14 3.45 -5.16
C ALA A 51 8.61 3.67 -4.73
N LEU A 52 9.53 2.78 -5.13
CA LEU A 52 10.96 2.96 -4.86
C LEU A 52 11.53 4.21 -5.54
N ILE A 53 11.08 4.51 -6.77
CA ILE A 53 11.47 5.73 -7.49
C ILE A 53 10.87 6.99 -6.85
N ALA A 54 9.66 6.91 -6.28
CA ALA A 54 9.01 8.04 -5.63
C ALA A 54 9.71 8.50 -4.34
N ILE A 55 10.43 7.61 -3.64
CA ILE A 55 11.17 7.93 -2.40
C ILE A 55 12.16 9.07 -2.61
N PRO A 56 13.13 8.99 -3.55
CA PRO A 56 14.06 10.10 -3.77
C PRO A 56 13.36 11.34 -4.34
N ILE A 57 12.37 11.20 -5.24
CA ILE A 57 11.63 12.35 -5.82
C ILE A 57 11.05 13.22 -4.69
N THR A 58 10.39 12.60 -3.73
CA THR A 58 9.69 13.29 -2.62
C THR A 58 10.63 13.93 -1.58
N LEU A 59 11.95 13.79 -1.74
CA LEU A 59 12.97 14.41 -0.89
C LEU A 59 13.76 15.52 -1.62
N LEU A 60 13.65 15.62 -2.95
CA LEU A 60 14.40 16.59 -3.73
C LEU A 60 13.83 18.02 -3.59
N PRO A 61 14.67 19.06 -3.78
CA PRO A 61 14.21 20.45 -3.79
C PRO A 61 13.05 20.66 -4.77
N ASN A 62 12.08 21.51 -4.42
CA ASN A 62 10.84 21.79 -5.17
C ASN A 62 9.81 20.63 -5.27
N HIS A 63 10.20 19.40 -4.92
CA HIS A 63 9.32 18.21 -4.97
C HIS A 63 9.08 17.59 -3.57
N LYS A 64 9.58 18.25 -2.53
CA LYS A 64 9.56 17.75 -1.15
C LYS A 64 8.12 17.59 -0.66
N ASN A 65 7.75 16.35 -0.32
CA ASN A 65 6.43 16.06 0.24
C ASN A 65 6.50 14.86 1.19
N LEU A 66 6.44 15.15 2.50
CA LEU A 66 6.56 14.12 3.54
C LEU A 66 5.43 13.08 3.47
N LEU A 67 4.20 13.49 3.16
CA LEU A 67 3.07 12.57 3.06
C LEU A 67 3.30 11.56 1.93
N LEU A 68 3.65 12.05 0.72
CA LEU A 68 3.91 11.20 -0.44
C LEU A 68 5.14 10.31 -0.24
N HIS A 69 6.16 10.80 0.47
CA HIS A 69 7.31 10.01 0.86
C HIS A 69 6.91 8.79 1.72
N LEU A 70 6.14 9.04 2.79
CA LEU A 70 5.64 7.98 3.67
C LEU A 70 4.67 7.04 2.95
N LEU A 71 3.87 7.54 2.01
CA LEU A 71 2.97 6.71 1.19
C LEU A 71 3.72 5.81 0.19
N SER A 72 4.89 6.23 -0.27
CA SER A 72 5.78 5.40 -1.08
C SER A 72 6.27 4.19 -0.27
N ILE A 73 6.73 4.44 0.96
CA ILE A 73 7.17 3.39 1.91
C ILE A 73 5.99 2.49 2.32
N PHE A 74 4.81 3.08 2.58
CA PHE A 74 3.57 2.36 2.85
C PHE A 74 3.20 1.39 1.72
N THR A 75 3.28 1.83 0.47
CA THR A 75 2.98 1.01 -0.72
C THR A 75 3.95 -0.16 -0.86
N ILE A 76 5.25 0.11 -0.67
CA ILE A 76 6.29 -0.93 -0.64
C ILE A 76 5.97 -1.98 0.41
N TYR A 77 5.64 -1.56 1.63
CA TYR A 77 5.26 -2.48 2.71
C TYR A 77 4.05 -3.34 2.34
N LEU A 78 2.97 -2.74 1.83
CA LEU A 78 1.77 -3.48 1.46
C LEU A 78 2.05 -4.53 0.40
N VAL A 79 2.83 -4.19 -0.64
CA VAL A 79 3.14 -5.12 -1.72
C VAL A 79 4.09 -6.22 -1.26
N ILE A 80 5.19 -5.89 -0.57
CA ILE A 80 6.14 -6.89 -0.08
C ILE A 80 5.45 -7.82 0.91
N SER A 81 4.87 -7.27 1.97
CA SER A 81 4.27 -8.08 3.02
C SER A 81 3.02 -8.80 2.53
N GLY A 82 2.24 -8.18 1.63
CA GLY A 82 1.09 -8.80 0.96
C GLY A 82 1.46 -10.04 0.14
N ASN A 83 2.61 -10.04 -0.54
CA ASN A 83 3.09 -11.24 -1.23
C ASN A 83 3.69 -12.26 -0.26
N ARG A 84 4.43 -11.81 0.75
CA ARG A 84 5.09 -12.70 1.72
C ARG A 84 4.08 -13.51 2.54
N VAL A 85 2.91 -12.97 2.86
CA VAL A 85 1.88 -13.73 3.59
C VAL A 85 1.39 -14.97 2.81
N LEU A 86 1.57 -15.05 1.49
CA LEU A 86 1.23 -16.26 0.73
C LEU A 86 2.13 -17.48 1.08
N ARG A 87 3.29 -17.27 1.70
CA ARG A 87 4.18 -18.36 2.16
C ARG A 87 3.54 -19.21 3.26
N PHE A 88 2.71 -18.61 4.10
CA PHE A 88 1.96 -19.32 5.15
C PHE A 88 0.97 -20.34 4.57
N LYS A 89 0.60 -20.26 3.27
CA LYS A 89 -0.22 -21.27 2.60
C LYS A 89 0.47 -22.64 2.50
N LYS A 90 1.77 -22.64 2.21
CA LYS A 90 2.51 -23.86 1.81
C LYS A 90 3.52 -24.31 2.85
N GLN A 91 4.20 -23.36 3.48
CA GLN A 91 5.36 -23.66 4.31
C GLN A 91 5.02 -23.66 5.80
N TYR A 92 3.96 -22.96 6.23
CA TYR A 92 3.66 -22.77 7.66
C TYR A 92 4.88 -22.30 8.48
N VAL A 93 5.75 -21.47 7.88
CA VAL A 93 6.93 -20.92 8.55
C VAL A 93 6.82 -19.40 8.62
N LEU A 94 6.95 -18.87 9.83
CA LEU A 94 7.20 -17.46 10.09
C LEU A 94 8.70 -17.19 10.00
N GLN A 95 9.12 -16.27 9.13
CA GLN A 95 10.54 -15.90 9.02
C GLN A 95 10.84 -14.64 9.84
N LYS A 96 12.08 -14.51 10.33
CA LYS A 96 12.53 -13.32 11.09
C LYS A 96 12.29 -12.02 10.31
N VAL A 97 12.49 -12.04 9.00
CA VAL A 97 12.27 -10.88 8.14
C VAL A 97 10.81 -10.41 8.11
N ASP A 98 9.83 -11.30 8.28
CA ASP A 98 8.40 -10.92 8.36
C ASP A 98 8.12 -10.09 9.61
N ILE A 99 8.75 -10.46 10.73
CA ILE A 99 8.67 -9.75 12.01
C ILE A 99 9.36 -8.40 11.88
N ILE A 100 10.58 -8.35 11.34
CA ILE A 100 11.34 -7.10 11.17
C ILE A 100 10.56 -6.11 10.30
N ILE A 101 10.08 -6.54 9.13
CA ILE A 101 9.28 -5.69 8.24
C ILE A 101 8.06 -5.14 8.99
N SER A 102 7.27 -5.99 9.65
CA SER A 102 6.06 -5.55 10.35
C SER A 102 6.36 -4.61 11.51
N SER A 103 7.42 -4.85 12.28
CA SER A 103 7.79 -4.03 13.44
C SER A 103 8.30 -2.65 13.02
N VAL A 104 9.24 -2.61 12.06
CA VAL A 104 9.79 -1.33 11.54
C VAL A 104 8.68 -0.49 10.92
N MET A 105 7.82 -1.11 10.11
CA MET A 105 6.70 -0.40 9.49
C MET A 105 5.67 0.06 10.53
N GLY A 106 5.44 -0.72 11.59
CA GLY A 106 4.59 -0.33 12.71
C GLY A 106 5.08 0.97 13.36
N LEU A 107 6.39 1.07 13.61
CA LEU A 107 7.00 2.28 14.16
C LEU A 107 6.88 3.47 13.20
N ILE A 108 7.13 3.27 11.91
CA ILE A 108 6.97 4.33 10.89
C ILE A 108 5.53 4.84 10.85
N PHE A 109 4.53 3.95 10.92
CA PHE A 109 3.12 4.35 10.90
C PHE A 109 2.66 5.02 12.19
N LEU A 110 3.19 4.61 13.35
CA LEU A 110 3.00 5.35 14.59
C LEU A 110 3.59 6.75 14.49
N GLY A 111 4.80 6.88 13.95
CA GLY A 111 5.42 8.18 13.65
C GLY A 111 4.56 9.03 12.71
N MET A 112 3.99 8.43 11.67
CA MET A 112 3.07 9.10 10.75
C MET A 112 1.83 9.64 11.48
N ILE A 113 1.24 8.88 12.41
CA ILE A 113 0.13 9.35 13.25
C ILE A 113 0.58 10.52 14.13
N SER A 114 1.73 10.41 14.81
CA SER A 114 2.28 11.48 15.64
C SER A 114 2.55 12.76 14.84
N THR A 115 3.08 12.65 13.61
CA THR A 115 3.22 13.78 12.69
C THR A 115 1.86 14.38 12.34
N GLY A 116 0.84 13.56 12.10
CA GLY A 116 -0.53 14.02 11.89
C GLY A 116 -1.07 14.84 13.05
N ILE A 117 -0.86 14.38 14.29
CA ILE A 117 -1.23 15.11 15.52
C ILE A 117 -0.53 16.46 15.56
N TYR A 118 0.78 16.46 15.40
CA TYR A 118 1.57 17.68 15.42
C TYR A 118 1.10 18.66 14.34
N TYR A 119 0.93 18.21 13.09
CA TYR A 119 0.46 19.05 11.98
C TYR A 119 -0.96 19.56 12.18
N HIS A 120 -1.84 18.79 12.82
CA HIS A 120 -3.19 19.24 13.13
C HIS A 120 -3.19 20.36 14.17
N LEU A 121 -2.37 20.24 15.23
CA LEU A 121 -2.19 21.28 16.24
C LEU A 121 -1.58 22.57 15.68
N GLN A 122 -0.81 22.47 14.60
CA GLN A 122 -0.23 23.61 13.87
C GLN A 122 -1.15 24.12 12.74
N GLU A 123 -2.40 23.63 12.67
CA GLU A 123 -3.38 23.98 11.62
C GLU A 123 -2.88 23.76 10.18
N ILE A 124 -1.92 22.85 9.98
CA ILE A 124 -1.39 22.54 8.67
C ILE A 124 -2.46 21.81 7.85
N PRO A 125 -2.78 22.29 6.63
CA PRO A 125 -3.79 21.68 5.78
C PRO A 125 -3.50 20.20 5.52
N LYS A 126 -4.56 19.40 5.39
CA LYS A 126 -4.50 17.95 5.08
C LYS A 126 -3.75 17.10 6.11
N SER A 127 -3.49 17.62 7.32
CA SER A 127 -2.98 16.87 8.47
C SER A 127 -3.78 15.59 8.75
N ILE A 128 -5.09 15.60 8.50
CA ILE A 128 -5.98 14.43 8.62
C ILE A 128 -5.54 13.22 7.78
N LEU A 129 -4.84 13.43 6.66
CA LEU A 129 -4.37 12.34 5.81
C LEU A 129 -3.27 11.51 6.49
N PHE A 130 -2.43 12.14 7.31
CA PHE A 130 -1.42 11.45 8.10
C PHE A 130 -2.05 10.47 9.09
N PHE A 131 -3.10 10.90 9.77
CA PHE A 131 -3.89 10.03 10.63
C PHE A 131 -4.55 8.88 9.87
N PHE A 132 -5.17 9.19 8.74
CA PHE A 132 -5.90 8.20 7.95
C PHE A 132 -4.98 7.08 7.45
N PHE A 133 -3.89 7.42 6.78
CA PHE A 133 -2.96 6.43 6.23
C PHE A 133 -2.08 5.80 7.30
N GLY A 134 -1.67 6.56 8.33
CA GLY A 134 -0.94 6.03 9.48
C GLY A 134 -1.78 5.01 10.25
N GLY A 135 -3.04 5.32 10.53
CA GLY A 135 -3.99 4.41 11.17
C GLY A 135 -4.24 3.14 10.35
N PHE A 136 -4.40 3.26 9.03
CA PHE A 136 -4.49 2.10 8.15
C PHE A 136 -3.21 1.25 8.18
N GLY A 137 -2.04 1.89 8.19
CA GLY A 137 -0.75 1.23 8.29
C GLY A 137 -0.59 0.45 9.59
N VAL A 138 -0.90 1.06 10.74
CA VAL A 138 -0.90 0.39 12.06
C VAL A 138 -1.90 -0.77 12.08
N MET A 139 -3.12 -0.58 11.55
CA MET A 139 -4.08 -1.68 11.43
C MET A 139 -3.50 -2.84 10.61
N ALA A 140 -2.79 -2.56 9.51
CA ALA A 140 -2.18 -3.58 8.68
C ALA A 140 -1.08 -4.36 9.43
N THR A 141 -0.25 -3.70 10.24
CA THR A 141 0.81 -4.38 11.04
C THR A 141 0.24 -5.15 12.23
N ILE A 142 -0.82 -4.64 12.88
CA ILE A 142 -1.54 -5.40 13.92
C ILE A 142 -2.09 -6.72 13.34
N ARG A 143 -2.60 -6.68 12.10
CA ARG A 143 -3.08 -7.88 11.41
C ARG A 143 -1.97 -8.85 11.06
N ASP A 144 -0.74 -8.38 10.84
CA ASP A 144 0.41 -9.25 10.69
C ASP A 144 0.73 -9.97 11.99
N VAL A 145 0.79 -9.24 13.10
CA VAL A 145 1.00 -9.86 14.42
C VAL A 145 -0.09 -10.89 14.73
N LYS A 146 -1.36 -10.59 14.41
CA LYS A 146 -2.46 -11.56 14.54
C LYS A 146 -2.24 -12.80 13.67
N LEU A 147 -1.83 -12.62 12.41
CA LEU A 147 -1.50 -13.74 11.52
C LEU A 147 -0.34 -14.57 12.09
N TYR A 148 0.73 -13.94 12.56
CA TYR A 148 1.92 -14.62 13.09
C TYR A 148 1.59 -15.48 14.31
N LYS A 149 0.60 -15.08 15.11
CA LYS A 149 0.10 -15.86 16.25
C LYS A 149 -0.88 -16.97 15.87
N THR A 150 -1.57 -16.87 14.73
CA THR A 150 -2.72 -17.73 14.41
C THR A 150 -2.59 -18.52 13.11
N PHE A 151 -1.51 -18.36 12.33
CA PHE A 151 -1.40 -18.99 11.00
C PHE A 151 -1.46 -20.53 11.03
N LYS A 152 -1.13 -21.17 12.16
CA LYS A 152 -1.22 -22.62 12.34
C LYS A 152 -2.66 -23.10 12.56
N THR A 153 -3.50 -22.29 13.21
CA THR A 153 -4.87 -22.65 13.61
C THR A 153 -5.93 -22.04 12.70
N ASN A 154 -5.59 -20.98 11.96
CA ASN A 154 -6.48 -20.31 11.01
C ASN A 154 -5.89 -20.35 9.59
N PRO A 155 -6.16 -21.41 8.81
CA PRO A 155 -5.59 -21.59 7.48
C PRO A 155 -6.08 -20.56 6.45
N LYS A 156 -7.11 -19.75 6.77
CA LYS A 156 -7.64 -18.69 5.89
C LYS A 156 -7.09 -17.30 6.21
N ALA A 157 -6.43 -17.12 7.37
CA ALA A 157 -5.93 -15.82 7.83
C ALA A 157 -4.94 -15.19 6.84
N TYR A 158 -4.06 -16.00 6.23
CA TYR A 158 -3.07 -15.50 5.26
C TYR A 158 -3.76 -14.86 4.05
N LEU A 159 -4.86 -15.45 3.56
CA LEU A 159 -5.58 -14.95 2.40
C LEU A 159 -6.31 -13.65 2.73
N SER A 160 -6.87 -13.55 3.94
CA SER A 160 -7.50 -12.32 4.46
C SER A 160 -6.50 -11.16 4.56
N ASN A 161 -5.26 -11.44 4.96
CA ASN A 161 -4.18 -10.44 4.97
C ASN A 161 -3.69 -10.10 3.56
N HIS A 162 -3.53 -11.10 2.67
CA HIS A 162 -3.16 -10.87 1.29
C HIS A 162 -4.16 -9.95 0.57
N ILE A 163 -5.45 -10.27 0.65
CA ILE A 163 -6.52 -9.45 0.04
C ILE A 163 -6.47 -8.02 0.56
N GLY A 164 -6.35 -7.84 1.89
CA GLY A 164 -6.29 -6.51 2.49
C GLY A 164 -5.13 -5.67 1.98
N LYS A 165 -3.94 -6.25 1.93
CA LYS A 165 -2.72 -5.53 1.56
C LYS A 165 -2.64 -5.25 0.07
N MET A 166 -2.92 -6.24 -0.76
CA MET A 166 -2.88 -6.06 -2.22
C MET A 166 -3.95 -5.08 -2.68
N SER A 167 -5.17 -5.17 -2.12
CA SER A 167 -6.22 -4.19 -2.45
C SER A 167 -5.88 -2.80 -1.90
N GLY A 168 -5.32 -2.70 -0.69
CA GLY A 168 -4.85 -1.44 -0.12
C GLY A 168 -3.79 -0.76 -0.98
N ALA A 169 -2.81 -1.51 -1.49
CA ALA A 169 -1.80 -1.00 -2.40
C ALA A 169 -2.42 -0.52 -3.72
N TYR A 170 -3.41 -1.24 -4.24
CA TYR A 170 -4.15 -0.85 -5.43
C TYR A 170 -4.97 0.43 -5.22
N GLY A 171 -5.65 0.55 -4.07
CA GLY A 171 -6.37 1.76 -3.68
C GLY A 171 -5.44 2.97 -3.56
N ALA A 172 -4.27 2.81 -2.93
CA ALA A 172 -3.26 3.86 -2.84
C ALA A 172 -2.74 4.28 -4.23
N ALA A 173 -2.54 3.33 -5.14
CA ALA A 173 -2.15 3.60 -6.52
C ALA A 173 -3.24 4.40 -7.28
N ILE A 174 -4.52 4.04 -7.11
CA ILE A 174 -5.63 4.80 -7.71
C ILE A 174 -5.66 6.22 -7.14
N THR A 175 -5.52 6.39 -5.82
CA THR A 175 -5.46 7.73 -5.21
C THR A 175 -4.33 8.56 -5.82
N ALA A 176 -3.11 8.02 -5.90
CA ALA A 176 -1.97 8.72 -6.48
C ALA A 176 -2.22 9.11 -7.95
N PHE A 177 -2.78 8.20 -8.75
CA PHE A 177 -3.12 8.47 -10.14
C PHE A 177 -4.20 9.55 -10.28
N LEU A 178 -5.27 9.51 -9.48
CA LEU A 178 -6.33 10.52 -9.53
C LEU A 178 -5.84 11.90 -9.11
N LEU A 179 -4.96 11.99 -8.10
CA LEU A 179 -4.35 13.25 -7.70
C LEU A 179 -3.55 13.89 -8.86
N ALA A 180 -2.81 13.08 -9.60
CA ALA A 180 -2.04 13.53 -10.76
C ALA A 180 -2.94 13.84 -11.97
N ALA A 181 -3.96 13.02 -12.23
CA ALA A 181 -4.82 13.13 -13.42
C ALA A 181 -5.85 14.26 -13.33
N LEU A 182 -6.37 14.54 -12.13
CA LEU A 182 -7.39 15.57 -11.91
C LEU A 182 -6.79 16.94 -11.58
N ASP A 183 -5.48 17.02 -11.39
CA ASP A 183 -4.77 18.19 -10.83
C ASP A 183 -5.48 18.76 -9.59
N SER A 184 -6.06 17.85 -8.79
CA SER A 184 -6.92 18.19 -7.67
C SER A 184 -6.45 17.47 -6.43
N SER A 185 -6.35 18.21 -5.35
CA SER A 185 -5.89 17.69 -4.06
C SER A 185 -6.94 17.79 -2.97
N THR A 186 -8.22 17.83 -3.37
CA THR A 186 -9.37 17.82 -2.45
C THR A 186 -9.39 16.54 -1.63
N LEU A 187 -9.94 16.62 -0.42
CA LEU A 187 -10.00 15.49 0.51
C LEU A 187 -10.71 14.27 -0.09
N TRP A 188 -11.72 14.49 -0.95
CA TRP A 188 -12.46 13.42 -1.61
C TRP A 188 -11.62 12.59 -2.59
N VAL A 189 -10.69 13.21 -3.31
CA VAL A 189 -9.77 12.48 -4.22
C VAL A 189 -8.87 11.53 -3.41
N TRP A 190 -8.49 11.93 -2.19
CA TRP A 190 -7.69 11.09 -1.29
C TRP A 190 -8.47 9.90 -0.73
N LEU A 191 -9.68 10.13 -0.24
CA LEU A 191 -10.42 9.15 0.56
C LEU A 191 -11.27 8.18 -0.26
N THR A 192 -11.82 8.62 -1.40
CA THR A 192 -12.77 7.81 -2.18
C THR A 192 -12.19 6.45 -2.60
N PRO A 193 -10.97 6.35 -3.18
CA PRO A 193 -10.42 5.04 -3.54
C PRO A 193 -10.19 4.12 -2.34
N SER A 194 -9.85 4.69 -1.18
CA SER A 194 -9.66 3.94 0.06
C SER A 194 -10.98 3.39 0.61
N ILE A 195 -12.07 4.17 0.53
CA ILE A 195 -13.42 3.72 0.92
C ILE A 195 -13.87 2.57 0.02
N VAL A 196 -13.75 2.73 -1.31
CA VAL A 196 -14.09 1.67 -2.29
C VAL A 196 -13.28 0.40 -2.02
N THR A 197 -11.98 0.56 -1.76
CA THR A 197 -11.08 -0.55 -1.42
C THR A 197 -11.51 -1.24 -0.13
N LEU A 198 -11.91 -0.49 0.90
CA LEU A 198 -12.37 -1.06 2.17
C LEU A 198 -13.64 -1.90 1.99
N ILE A 199 -14.60 -1.41 1.20
CA ILE A 199 -15.83 -2.16 0.85
C ILE A 199 -15.46 -3.47 0.14
N PHE A 200 -14.62 -3.39 -0.90
CA PHE A 200 -14.15 -4.54 -1.66
C PHE A 200 -13.45 -5.58 -0.76
N VAL A 201 -12.53 -5.13 0.10
CA VAL A 201 -11.80 -5.99 1.02
C VAL A 201 -12.75 -6.67 2.01
N THR A 202 -13.73 -5.94 2.54
CA THR A 202 -14.71 -6.48 3.50
C THR A 202 -15.57 -7.56 2.86
N PHE A 203 -16.07 -7.31 1.65
CA PHE A 203 -16.82 -8.29 0.86
C PHE A 203 -16.01 -9.59 0.65
N TRP A 204 -14.78 -9.47 0.15
CA TRP A 204 -13.95 -10.65 -0.14
C TRP A 204 -13.52 -11.40 1.11
N ARG A 205 -13.28 -10.70 2.22
CA ARG A 205 -12.97 -11.33 3.51
C ARG A 205 -14.13 -12.17 4.04
N ARG A 206 -15.36 -11.66 3.95
CA ARG A 206 -16.57 -12.43 4.32
C ARG A 206 -16.73 -13.66 3.44
N LYS A 207 -16.46 -13.54 2.14
CA LYS A 207 -16.56 -14.65 1.18
C LYS A 207 -15.55 -15.78 1.43
N ILE A 208 -14.37 -15.47 1.96
CA ILE A 208 -13.35 -16.49 2.24
C ILE A 208 -13.44 -17.06 3.66
N SER A 209 -14.12 -16.36 4.60
CA SER A 209 -14.36 -16.83 5.97
C SER A 209 -15.10 -18.16 5.97
#